data_AF-A0A8J7Q8D9-F1
#
_entry.id   AF-A0A8J7Q8D9-F1
#
_cell.length_a   1.000
_cell.length_b   1.000
_cell.length_c   1.000
_cell.angle_alpha   90.00
_cell.angle_beta   90.00
_cell.angle_gamma   90.00
#
_symmetry.space_group_name_H-M   'P 1'
#
loop_
_entity.id
_entity.type
_entity.pdbx_description
1 polymer ?
#
loop_
_entity_poly.entity_id
_entity_poly.type
_entity_poly.pdbx_seq_one_letter_code
_entity_poly.pdbx_strand_id
1 'polypeptide(L)'
;MSALPPIPPCRPADWACPAPLDWADFVQLRRRMVLDHFKWDPQVGDAGALAPFPIVLSASVLHGLADLAEALAAETDLAERELLRRPDLVGRLGLPRPIRRILAERSAEAPPVAARVIRFDFHPAADGWRISEANSDVPGGYAESSHFPRLMAEHWP
;
A
#
# COMPACT_ATOMS: atom_id res chain seq x y z
N MET A 1 15.61 -8.64 -16.91
CA MET A 1 14.71 -7.70 -16.21
C MET A 1 13.50 -7.52 -17.11
N SER A 2 12.30 -7.85 -16.65
CA SER A 2 11.09 -7.46 -17.38
C SER A 2 11.02 -5.94 -17.38
N ALA A 3 10.64 -5.31 -18.48
CA ALA A 3 10.42 -3.87 -18.49
C ALA A 3 9.28 -3.56 -17.51
N LEU A 4 9.43 -2.50 -16.71
CA LEU A 4 8.34 -2.00 -15.88
C LEU A 4 7.16 -1.61 -16.79
N PRO A 5 5.91 -1.84 -16.35
CA PRO A 5 4.74 -1.37 -17.09
C PRO A 5 4.79 0.15 -17.25
N PRO A 6 4.08 0.69 -18.26
CA PRO A 6 4.00 2.14 -18.44
C PRO A 6 3.40 2.79 -17.18
N ILE A 7 4.06 3.83 -16.68
CA ILE A 7 3.59 4.58 -15.51
C ILE A 7 2.30 5.33 -15.91
N PRO A 8 1.19 5.17 -15.17
CA PRO A 8 -0.04 5.91 -15.47
C PRO A 8 0.16 7.43 -15.29
N PRO A 9 -0.62 8.28 -15.98
CA PRO A 9 -0.53 9.72 -15.81
C PRO A 9 -0.83 10.12 -14.35
N CYS A 10 0.05 10.95 -13.78
CA CYS A 10 -0.16 11.56 -12.47
C CYS A 10 -0.61 13.00 -12.67
N ARG A 11 -1.93 13.23 -12.67
CA ARG A 11 -2.51 14.56 -12.84
C ARG A 11 -3.56 14.79 -11.76
N PRO A 12 -3.16 15.27 -10.57
CA PRO A 12 -4.10 15.52 -9.47
C PRO A 12 -5.24 16.48 -9.84
N ALA A 13 -5.03 17.37 -10.82
CA ALA A 13 -6.05 18.26 -11.34
C ALA A 13 -7.21 17.52 -12.05
N ASP A 14 -6.98 16.29 -12.52
CA ASP A 14 -8.00 15.47 -13.20
C ASP A 14 -8.82 14.63 -12.21
N TRP A 15 -8.49 14.67 -10.90
CA TRP A 15 -9.15 13.86 -9.88
C TRP A 15 -10.35 14.59 -9.29
N ALA A 16 -11.44 13.87 -9.07
CA ALA A 16 -12.60 14.47 -8.41
C ALA A 16 -12.44 14.40 -6.89
N CYS A 17 -12.67 15.53 -6.23
CA CYS A 17 -12.73 15.64 -4.78
C CYS A 17 -14.10 16.21 -4.41
N PRO A 18 -15.14 15.36 -4.31
CA PRO A 18 -16.49 15.82 -3.96
C PRO A 18 -16.52 16.42 -2.56
N ALA A 19 -17.58 17.18 -2.29
CA ALA A 19 -17.80 17.74 -0.96
C ALA A 19 -17.87 16.63 0.11
N PRO A 20 -17.43 16.91 1.35
CA PRO A 20 -17.59 15.97 2.46
C PRO A 20 -19.04 15.50 2.64
N LEU A 21 -19.22 14.26 3.09
CA LEU A 21 -20.49 13.76 3.60
C LEU A 21 -21.00 14.68 4.70
N ASP A 22 -22.33 14.74 4.81
CA ASP A 22 -22.93 15.27 6.03
C ASP A 22 -22.42 14.49 7.25
N TRP A 23 -22.28 15.20 8.36
CA TRP A 23 -21.70 14.62 9.57
C TRP A 23 -22.51 13.42 10.08
N ALA A 24 -23.84 13.45 9.97
CA ALA A 24 -24.69 12.34 10.41
C ALA A 24 -24.40 11.06 9.62
N ASP A 25 -24.27 11.18 8.29
CA ASP A 25 -23.95 10.07 7.40
C ASP A 25 -22.54 9.55 7.65
N PHE A 26 -21.57 10.45 7.80
CA PHE A 26 -20.18 10.07 8.07
C PHE A 26 -20.04 9.32 9.41
N VAL A 27 -20.78 9.71 10.45
CA VAL A 27 -20.79 9.00 11.74
C VAL A 27 -21.32 7.58 11.61
N GLN A 28 -22.37 7.37 10.79
CA GLN A 28 -22.88 6.02 10.54
C GLN A 28 -21.88 5.17 9.74
N LEU A 29 -21.28 5.74 8.71
CA LEU A 29 -20.25 5.08 7.92
C LEU A 29 -19.06 4.69 8.79
N ARG A 30 -18.56 5.63 9.62
CA ARG A 30 -17.46 5.36 10.56
C ARG A 30 -17.81 4.26 11.55
N ARG A 31 -19.04 4.22 12.05
CA ARG A 31 -19.50 3.14 12.94
C ARG A 31 -19.47 1.79 12.25
N ARG A 32 -19.89 1.69 10.99
CA ARG A 32 -19.80 0.46 10.18
C ARG A 32 -18.35 0.03 9.96
N MET A 33 -17.45 0.98 9.66
CA MET A 33 -16.02 0.69 9.57
C MET A 33 -15.46 0.05 10.84
N VAL A 34 -15.87 0.54 12.02
CA VAL A 34 -15.43 0.01 13.32
C VAL A 34 -16.05 -1.35 13.62
N LEU A 35 -17.38 -1.47 13.50
CA LEU A 35 -18.13 -2.64 13.97
C LEU A 35 -18.12 -3.79 12.97
N ASP A 36 -18.25 -3.51 11.68
CA ASP A 36 -18.41 -4.52 10.64
C ASP A 36 -17.09 -4.86 9.93
N HIS A 37 -16.12 -3.94 9.98
CA HIS A 37 -14.86 -4.04 9.22
C HIS A 37 -13.59 -3.86 10.08
N PHE A 38 -13.74 -3.91 11.41
CA PHE A 38 -12.64 -3.96 12.39
C PHE A 38 -11.62 -2.82 12.29
N LYS A 39 -11.99 -1.65 11.75
CA LYS A 39 -11.16 -0.43 11.81
C LYS A 39 -11.22 0.14 13.23
N TRP A 40 -10.46 -0.45 14.14
CA TRP A 40 -10.50 -0.11 15.58
C TRP A 40 -9.77 1.18 15.96
N ASP A 41 -8.97 1.72 15.05
CA ASP A 41 -8.24 2.98 15.15
C ASP A 41 -8.80 4.06 14.19
N PRO A 42 -10.12 4.36 14.20
CA PRO A 42 -10.68 5.40 13.33
C PRO A 42 -10.28 6.82 13.78
N GLN A 43 -9.57 6.94 14.91
CA GLN A 43 -9.17 8.18 15.57
C GLN A 43 -7.75 8.01 16.11
N VAL A 44 -6.86 8.97 15.79
CA VAL A 44 -5.50 9.05 16.30
C VAL A 44 -5.33 10.41 16.98
N GLY A 45 -5.31 10.42 18.32
CA GLY A 45 -5.39 11.66 19.09
C GLY A 45 -6.68 12.42 18.77
N ASP A 46 -6.57 13.68 18.37
CA ASP A 46 -7.71 14.52 17.98
C ASP A 46 -8.04 14.47 16.48
N ALA A 47 -7.26 13.73 15.69
CA ALA A 47 -7.46 13.59 14.25
C ALA A 47 -8.22 12.29 13.90
N GLY A 48 -9.24 12.41 13.05
CA GLY A 48 -9.88 11.25 12.44
C GLY A 48 -8.95 10.59 11.42
N ALA A 49 -8.82 9.27 11.48
CA ALA A 49 -8.03 8.49 10.52
C ALA A 49 -8.78 8.23 9.20
N LEU A 50 -10.09 8.50 9.16
CA LEU A 50 -10.93 8.41 7.97
C LEU A 50 -11.35 9.81 7.54
N ALA A 51 -11.16 10.14 6.27
CA ALA A 51 -11.62 11.40 5.70
C ALA A 51 -13.14 11.34 5.42
N PRO A 52 -13.91 12.42 5.66
CA PRO A 52 -15.34 12.44 5.35
C PRO A 52 -15.65 12.64 3.86
N PHE A 53 -14.64 12.56 2.99
CA PHE A 53 -14.77 12.68 1.53
C PHE A 53 -13.82 11.69 0.85
N PRO A 54 -14.18 11.16 -0.33
CA PRO A 54 -13.28 10.38 -1.17
C PRO A 54 -12.42 11.27 -2.08
N ILE A 55 -11.32 10.68 -2.58
CA ILE A 55 -10.67 11.13 -3.81
C ILE A 55 -11.03 10.11 -4.90
N VAL A 56 -11.57 10.58 -6.02
CA VAL A 56 -12.00 9.72 -7.13
C VAL A 56 -10.98 9.80 -8.27
N LEU A 57 -10.41 8.65 -8.58
CA LEU A 57 -9.45 8.45 -9.67
C LEU A 57 -10.16 7.80 -10.85
N SER A 58 -9.62 8.00 -12.07
CA SER A 58 -10.06 7.20 -13.22
C SER A 58 -9.65 5.74 -13.05
N ALA A 59 -10.47 4.82 -13.56
CA ALA A 59 -10.17 3.40 -13.53
C ALA A 59 -8.83 3.06 -14.19
N SER A 60 -8.46 3.77 -15.25
CA SER A 60 -7.15 3.59 -15.92
C SER A 60 -5.96 3.94 -15.04
N VAL A 61 -6.07 4.97 -14.20
CA VAL A 61 -5.00 5.33 -13.25
C VAL A 61 -4.89 4.26 -12.17
N LEU A 62 -6.03 3.79 -11.63
CA LEU A 62 -6.05 2.74 -10.62
C LEU A 62 -5.44 1.42 -11.15
N HIS A 63 -5.85 0.97 -12.34
CA HIS A 63 -5.28 -0.23 -12.96
C HIS A 63 -3.78 -0.09 -13.23
N GLY A 64 -3.33 1.06 -13.74
CA GLY A 64 -1.90 1.29 -13.96
C GLY A 64 -1.08 1.29 -12.68
N LEU A 65 -1.63 1.78 -11.56
CA LEU A 65 -0.97 1.70 -10.26
C LEU A 65 -0.93 0.26 -9.73
N ALA A 66 -1.99 -0.51 -9.95
CA ALA A 66 -2.03 -1.93 -9.60
C ALA A 66 -0.98 -2.74 -10.38
N ASP A 67 -0.92 -2.56 -11.71
CA ASP A 67 0.08 -3.20 -12.57
C ASP A 67 1.51 -2.84 -12.12
N LEU A 68 1.74 -1.58 -11.77
CA LEU A 68 3.03 -1.12 -11.27
C LEU A 68 3.36 -1.74 -9.89
N ALA A 69 2.39 -1.85 -8.99
CA ALA A 69 2.57 -2.51 -7.70
C ALA A 69 2.93 -4.01 -7.85
N GLU A 70 2.29 -4.72 -8.79
CA GLU A 70 2.63 -6.11 -9.10
C GLU A 70 4.04 -6.25 -9.69
N ALA A 71 4.41 -5.35 -10.60
CA ALA A 71 5.76 -5.33 -11.16
C ALA A 71 6.84 -5.03 -10.10
N LEU A 72 6.57 -4.09 -9.19
CA LEU A 72 7.45 -3.78 -8.06
C LEU A 72 7.54 -4.96 -7.08
N ALA A 73 6.44 -5.67 -6.82
CA ALA A 73 6.46 -6.87 -5.99
C ALA A 73 7.35 -7.97 -6.59
N ALA A 74 7.28 -8.17 -7.91
CA ALA A 74 8.17 -9.10 -8.61
C ALA A 74 9.64 -8.65 -8.55
N GLU A 75 9.91 -7.34 -8.64
CA GLU A 75 11.26 -6.79 -8.47
C GLU A 75 11.78 -6.99 -7.03
N THR A 76 10.94 -6.78 -6.01
CA THR A 76 11.27 -7.04 -4.61
C THR A 76 11.62 -8.51 -4.37
N ASP A 77 10.85 -9.46 -4.93
CA ASP A 77 11.16 -10.89 -4.83
C ASP A 77 12.53 -11.23 -5.45
N LEU A 78 12.85 -10.64 -6.60
CA LEU A 78 14.16 -10.82 -7.24
C LEU A 78 15.29 -10.24 -6.38
N ALA A 79 15.10 -9.04 -5.82
CA ALA A 79 16.08 -8.41 -4.93
C ALA A 79 16.34 -9.24 -3.68
N GLU A 80 15.29 -9.80 -3.06
CA GLU A 80 15.42 -10.68 -1.90
C GLU A 80 16.15 -11.98 -2.24
N ARG A 81 15.83 -12.62 -3.36
CA ARG A 81 16.54 -13.82 -3.82
C ARG A 81 18.02 -13.55 -4.06
N GLU A 82 18.37 -12.36 -4.55
CA GLU A 82 19.77 -11.96 -4.71
C GLU A 82 20.45 -11.79 -3.34
N LEU A 83 19.80 -11.11 -2.38
CA LEU A 83 20.32 -10.94 -1.02
C LEU A 83 20.56 -12.30 -0.32
N LEU A 84 19.69 -13.29 -0.54
CA LEU A 84 19.88 -14.65 -0.02
C LEU A 84 21.09 -15.36 -0.63
N ARG A 85 21.40 -15.12 -1.91
CA ARG A 85 22.57 -15.70 -2.61
C ARG A 85 23.86 -14.92 -2.38
N ARG A 86 23.75 -13.66 -1.93
CA ARG A 86 24.87 -12.75 -1.68
C ARG A 86 24.83 -12.20 -0.25
N PRO A 87 25.15 -13.03 0.77
CA PRO A 87 25.17 -12.59 2.16
C PRO A 87 26.07 -11.38 2.45
N ASP A 88 27.08 -11.12 1.60
CA ASP A 88 27.93 -9.93 1.67
C ASP A 88 27.12 -8.63 1.49
N LEU A 89 26.05 -8.65 0.69
CA LEU A 89 25.17 -7.51 0.47
C LEU A 89 24.27 -7.20 1.67
N VAL A 90 23.89 -8.22 2.45
CA VAL A 90 23.08 -8.07 3.69
C VAL A 90 23.78 -7.13 4.68
N GLY A 91 25.12 -7.06 4.62
CA GLY A 91 25.91 -6.17 5.46
C GLY A 91 25.61 -4.67 5.28
N ARG A 92 25.03 -4.29 4.13
CA ARG A 92 24.67 -2.91 3.78
C ARG A 92 23.32 -2.47 4.36
N LEU A 93 22.49 -3.40 4.83
CA LEU A 93 21.13 -3.15 5.32
C LEU A 93 21.06 -2.67 6.78
N GLY A 94 22.20 -2.37 7.41
CA GLY A 94 22.23 -1.91 8.81
C GLY A 94 21.84 -2.96 9.86
N LEU A 95 21.59 -4.22 9.46
CA LEU A 95 21.16 -5.28 10.39
C LEU A 95 22.23 -5.63 11.44
N PRO A 96 21.86 -5.97 12.69
CA PRO A 96 22.80 -6.49 13.69
C PRO A 96 23.52 -7.78 13.25
N ARG A 97 24.78 -7.97 13.68
CA ARG A 97 25.61 -9.16 13.33
C ARG A 97 24.92 -10.51 13.60
N PRO A 98 24.19 -10.72 14.72
CA PRO A 98 23.50 -11.99 14.95
C PRO A 98 22.45 -12.32 13.88
N ILE A 99 21.69 -11.31 13.45
CA ILE A 99 20.68 -11.47 12.39
C ILE A 99 21.35 -11.80 11.05
N ARG A 100 22.44 -11.11 10.71
CA ARG A 100 23.21 -11.40 9.48
C ARG A 100 23.70 -12.85 9.44
N ARG A 101 24.19 -13.37 10.58
CA ARG A 101 24.66 -14.75 10.69
C ARG A 101 23.52 -15.74 10.42
N ILE A 102 22.35 -15.54 11.04
CA ILE A 102 21.18 -16.38 10.84
C ILE A 102 20.74 -16.37 9.37
N LEU A 103 20.69 -15.19 8.72
CA LEU A 103 20.30 -15.08 7.31
C LEU A 103 21.30 -15.77 6.36
N ALA A 104 22.61 -15.68 6.66
CA ALA A 104 23.64 -16.37 5.88
C ALA A 104 23.57 -17.90 6.03
N GLU A 105 23.29 -18.38 7.24
CA GLU A 105 23.14 -19.82 7.56
C GLU A 105 21.83 -20.41 6.98
N ARG A 106 20.77 -19.60 6.84
CA ARG A 106 19.46 -19.99 6.29
C ARG A 106 19.32 -19.74 4.78
N SER A 107 20.42 -19.76 4.03
CA SER A 107 20.44 -19.60 2.56
C SER A 107 19.73 -20.72 1.77
N ALA A 108 18.89 -21.53 2.41
CA ALA A 108 18.14 -22.62 1.81
C ALA A 108 16.63 -22.34 1.89
N GLU A 109 16.07 -22.10 0.69
CA GLU A 109 14.66 -22.04 0.31
C GLU A 109 13.83 -20.85 0.83
N ALA A 110 13.30 -20.07 -0.11
CA ALA A 110 12.33 -19.03 0.17
C ALA A 110 11.03 -19.67 0.69
N PRO A 111 10.41 -19.12 1.75
CA PRO A 111 9.12 -19.61 2.22
C PRO A 111 8.05 -19.50 1.12
N PRO A 112 6.98 -20.31 1.15
CA PRO A 112 5.95 -20.32 0.12
C PRO A 112 5.36 -18.92 -0.13
N VAL A 113 5.12 -18.61 -1.41
CA VAL A 113 4.59 -17.31 -1.90
C VAL A 113 3.26 -16.90 -1.25
N ALA A 114 2.46 -17.87 -0.78
CA ALA A 114 1.05 -17.73 -0.42
C ALA A 114 0.73 -16.79 0.77
N ALA A 115 1.73 -16.23 1.46
CA ALA A 115 1.52 -15.34 2.61
C ALA A 115 2.08 -13.91 2.42
N ARG A 116 2.51 -13.54 1.20
CA ARG A 116 3.16 -12.24 0.98
C ARG A 116 2.16 -11.17 0.59
N VAL A 117 2.04 -10.15 1.43
CA VAL A 117 1.35 -8.90 1.09
C VAL A 117 2.36 -7.78 1.20
N ILE A 118 2.34 -6.85 0.23
CA ILE A 118 3.17 -5.65 0.24
C ILE A 118 2.25 -4.45 0.00
N ARG A 119 2.38 -3.41 0.83
CA ARG A 119 1.76 -2.11 0.57
C ARG A 119 2.81 -1.15 0.03
N PHE A 120 2.58 -0.63 -1.17
CA PHE A 120 3.39 0.41 -1.77
C PHE A 120 2.74 1.78 -1.57
N ASP A 121 3.54 2.73 -1.11
CA ASP A 121 3.07 4.08 -0.84
C ASP A 121 3.39 4.97 -2.05
N PHE A 122 2.40 5.15 -2.92
CA PHE A 122 2.48 6.00 -4.12
C PHE A 122 2.07 7.43 -3.81
N HIS A 123 2.90 8.38 -4.25
CA HIS A 123 2.74 9.81 -4.03
C HIS A 123 2.70 10.56 -5.35
N PRO A 124 1.75 11.48 -5.54
CA PRO A 124 1.82 12.45 -6.62
C PRO A 124 3.00 13.40 -6.43
N ALA A 125 3.85 13.52 -7.44
CA ALA A 125 4.93 14.50 -7.48
C ALA A 125 4.84 15.34 -8.76
N ALA A 126 5.66 16.41 -8.81
CA ALA A 126 5.67 17.35 -9.93
C ALA A 126 6.01 16.69 -11.29
N ASP A 127 6.72 15.56 -11.27
CA ASP A 127 7.18 14.84 -12.46
C ASP A 127 6.56 13.45 -12.64
N GLY A 128 5.52 13.12 -11.87
CA GLY A 128 4.84 11.84 -11.96
C GLY A 128 4.60 11.19 -10.61
N TRP A 129 4.28 9.89 -10.63
CA TRP A 129 4.19 9.08 -9.43
C TRP A 129 5.57 8.81 -8.84
N ARG A 130 5.69 8.90 -7.52
CA ARG A 130 6.87 8.51 -6.75
C ARG A 130 6.48 7.48 -5.71
N ILE A 131 7.38 6.53 -5.42
CA ILE A 131 7.22 5.59 -4.31
C ILE A 131 8.16 5.98 -3.18
N SER A 132 7.67 6.00 -1.94
CA SER A 132 8.52 6.24 -0.77
C SER A 132 8.98 4.95 -0.12
N GLU A 133 8.10 3.94 -0.05
CA GLU A 133 8.36 2.71 0.68
C GLU A 133 7.55 1.52 0.16
N ALA A 134 8.05 0.32 0.48
CA ALA A 134 7.38 -0.96 0.29
C ALA A 134 7.25 -1.66 1.66
N ASN A 135 6.05 -1.58 2.24
CA ASN A 135 5.74 -2.18 3.53
C ASN A 135 5.43 -3.67 3.33
N SER A 136 6.41 -4.54 3.59
CA SER A 136 6.34 -5.98 3.31
C SER A 136 6.35 -6.88 4.56
N ASP A 137 6.55 -6.32 5.75
CA ASP A 137 6.56 -7.06 7.02
C ASP A 137 5.15 -7.15 7.63
N VAL A 138 4.60 -6.00 8.03
CA VAL A 138 3.25 -5.89 8.62
C VAL A 138 2.47 -4.75 7.95
N PRO A 139 2.09 -4.90 6.67
CA PRO A 139 1.27 -3.87 6.02
C PRO A 139 -0.12 -3.81 6.66
N GLY A 140 -0.57 -2.58 6.99
CA GLY A 140 -1.95 -2.27 7.35
C GLY A 140 -2.71 -1.62 6.18
N GLY A 141 -3.93 -1.14 6.44
CA GLY A 141 -4.73 -0.41 5.44
C GLY A 141 -5.72 -1.28 4.64
N TYR A 142 -5.94 -2.54 5.03
CA TYR A 142 -6.83 -3.45 4.30
C TYR A 142 -8.29 -3.00 4.32
N ALA A 143 -8.82 -2.66 5.50
CA ALA A 143 -10.20 -2.22 5.63
C ALA A 143 -10.44 -0.90 4.89
N GLU A 144 -9.44 -0.01 4.94
CA GLU A 144 -9.44 1.32 4.31
C GLU A 144 -9.31 1.26 2.78
N SER A 145 -8.65 0.24 2.24
CA SER A 145 -8.51 0.05 0.79
C SER A 145 -9.61 -0.82 0.17
N SER A 146 -10.31 -1.64 0.96
CA SER A 146 -11.35 -2.54 0.45
C SER A 146 -12.77 -2.13 0.82
N HIS A 147 -13.05 -1.94 2.11
CA HIS A 147 -14.40 -1.70 2.60
C HIS A 147 -14.76 -0.22 2.60
N PHE A 148 -13.84 0.65 3.01
CA PHE A 148 -14.10 2.08 3.09
C PHE A 148 -14.50 2.72 1.75
N PRO A 149 -13.83 2.43 0.62
CA PRO A 149 -14.23 3.00 -0.67
C PRO A 149 -15.61 2.49 -1.11
N ARG A 150 -15.94 1.23 -0.80
CA ARG A 150 -17.26 0.64 -1.08
C ARG A 150 -18.36 1.30 -0.26
N LEU A 151 -18.11 1.57 1.02
CA LEU A 151 -19.06 2.28 1.87
C LEU A 151 -19.25 3.73 1.41
N MET A 152 -18.15 4.41 1.05
CA MET A 152 -18.23 5.76 0.48
C MET A 152 -19.06 5.76 -0.81
N ALA A 153 -18.87 4.78 -1.69
CA ALA A 153 -19.63 4.66 -2.94
C ALA A 153 -21.14 4.49 -2.75
N GLU A 154 -21.64 4.17 -1.55
CA GLU A 154 -23.09 4.17 -1.28
C GLU A 154 -23.70 5.60 -1.30
N HIS A 155 -22.85 6.64 -1.21
CA HIS A 155 -23.26 8.04 -1.13
C HIS A 155 -22.97 8.86 -2.40
N TRP A 156 -22.31 8.27 -3.41
CA TRP A 156 -22.05 8.92 -4.69
C TRP A 156 -22.44 8.00 -5.85
N PRO A 157 -23.07 8.54 -6.91
CA PRO A 157 -23.40 7.78 -8.12
C PRO A 157 -22.16 7.34 -8.91
#